data_AF-U4LQ61-F1
#
_entry.id   AF-U4LQ61-F1
#
_cell.length_a   1.000
_cell.length_b   1.000
_cell.length_c   1.000
_cell.angle_alpha   90.00
_cell.angle_beta   90.00
_cell.angle_gamma   90.00
#
_symmetry.space_group_name_H-M   'P 1'
#
loop_
_entity.id
_entity.type
_entity.pdbx_description
1 polymer ?
#
loop_
_entity_poly.entity_id
_entity_poly.type
_entity_poly.pdbx_seq_one_letter_code
_entity_poly.pdbx_strand_id
1 'polypeptide(L)'
;MVLIATLFAFHQLFTPANSAPTSTWHPPHGNKTALQHEIAPSWVAEPKERGTMSLLYSCTFTMFLCVYTAVHLNVPPQGEKKRYFYLRKAKWVLVALLAPEVVLYTAWSQWRDARWLRYGRSDLSLSAKKRLIQFGLMQCFYVAMGGVVVDFSAVEDQECKEFLSEKGLGSMWTLTTNGFHESRITDLPCKSISDKSKADVLAKGLTISRKIEGLPLTVLEIHTLVHVVCALFMYVLWFEKPVDVRDPTVIKVEDAIKAWDSIKASLGPNFAPSLIPYAPNLDYNVYGKKKQQAILLVALCAAYGGVHLAAWNFEFPTNAEKLIWRITCIITMVGTAVSWYILYLYTIYVVHLRDQSRGLLEMLGESNHRRKIAMIVTAIVSLFFILARIVITIMSFISLRKVPAGVYATVQWNDLIPHF
;
A
#
# COMPACT_ATOMS: atom_id res chain seq x y z
N MET A 1 -8.32 -3.98 21.54
CA MET A 1 -9.02 -2.68 21.65
C MET A 1 -9.62 -2.19 20.33
N VAL A 2 -8.93 -2.26 19.19
CA VAL A 2 -9.51 -1.85 17.89
C VAL A 2 -10.72 -2.68 17.48
N LEU A 3 -10.63 -4.01 17.57
CA LEU A 3 -11.76 -4.90 17.31
C LEU A 3 -12.92 -4.64 18.28
N ILE A 4 -12.62 -4.27 19.52
CA ILE A 4 -13.62 -3.94 20.55
C ILE A 4 -14.25 -2.58 20.26
N ALA A 5 -13.49 -1.58 19.79
CA ALA A 5 -14.03 -0.28 19.39
C ALA A 5 -14.83 -0.37 18.08
N THR A 6 -14.44 -1.21 17.13
CA THR A 6 -15.23 -1.49 15.93
C THR A 6 -16.45 -2.34 16.24
N LEU A 7 -16.37 -3.31 17.17
CA LEU A 7 -17.50 -4.12 17.64
C LEU A 7 -18.41 -3.33 18.58
N PHE A 8 -17.90 -2.34 19.31
CA PHE A 8 -18.68 -1.44 20.17
C PHE A 8 -19.30 -0.32 19.35
N ALA A 9 -18.61 0.23 18.34
CA ALA A 9 -19.21 1.11 17.34
C ALA A 9 -20.24 0.34 16.49
N PHE A 10 -19.96 -0.90 16.09
CA PHE A 10 -20.97 -1.80 15.52
C PHE A 10 -22.12 -1.98 16.51
N HIS A 11 -21.86 -2.38 17.75
CA HIS A 11 -22.91 -2.61 18.74
C HIS A 11 -23.74 -1.35 18.99
N GLN A 12 -23.13 -0.16 19.01
CA GLN A 12 -23.82 1.13 19.14
C GLN A 12 -24.55 1.56 17.86
N LEU A 13 -24.09 1.11 16.67
CA LEU A 13 -24.78 1.27 15.39
C LEU A 13 -25.94 0.26 15.23
N PHE A 14 -25.85 -0.92 15.87
CA PHE A 14 -26.81 -2.03 15.79
C PHE A 14 -27.72 -2.14 17.01
N THR A 15 -27.46 -1.40 18.10
CA THR A 15 -28.48 -1.13 19.10
C THR A 15 -29.39 -0.09 18.46
N PRO A 16 -30.59 -0.46 17.97
CA PRO A 16 -31.59 0.56 17.73
C PRO A 16 -31.67 1.35 19.04
N ALA A 17 -31.54 2.68 18.98
CA ALA A 17 -32.09 3.47 20.06
C ALA A 17 -33.50 2.91 20.28
N ASN A 18 -33.83 2.52 21.51
CA ASN A 18 -35.13 1.93 21.92
C ASN A 18 -36.30 2.94 21.75
N SER A 19 -36.22 3.77 20.73
CA SER A 19 -37.09 4.83 20.31
C SER A 19 -36.95 4.95 18.79
N ALA A 20 -37.31 3.89 18.04
CA ALA A 20 -37.71 4.11 16.65
C ALA A 20 -38.91 5.07 16.71
N PRO A 21 -38.83 6.30 16.16
CA PRO A 21 -39.98 7.18 16.17
C PRO A 21 -41.10 6.49 15.38
N THR A 22 -42.30 6.54 15.93
CA THR A 22 -43.55 6.07 15.31
C THR A 22 -43.94 6.87 14.06
N SER A 23 -43.13 7.86 13.65
CA SER A 23 -43.25 8.58 12.38
C SER A 23 -42.11 8.22 11.43
N THR A 24 -42.46 7.86 10.19
CA THR A 24 -41.49 7.65 9.11
C THR A 24 -40.81 8.98 8.77
N TRP A 25 -39.58 9.18 9.23
CA TRP A 25 -38.78 10.35 8.86
C TRP A 25 -38.43 10.30 7.37
N HIS A 26 -38.54 11.45 6.70
CA HIS A 26 -38.18 11.62 5.30
C HIS A 26 -37.28 12.86 5.15
N PRO A 27 -36.26 12.83 4.28
CA PRO A 27 -35.49 14.01 3.98
C PRO A 27 -36.40 15.10 3.35
N PRO A 28 -36.14 16.39 3.62
CA PRO A 28 -36.95 17.51 3.12
C PRO A 28 -36.70 17.74 1.61
N HIS A 29 -37.22 16.83 0.79
CA HIS A 29 -37.16 16.89 -0.66
C HIS A 29 -37.75 18.22 -1.15
N GLY A 30 -36.98 18.97 -1.93
CA GLY A 30 -37.38 20.29 -2.45
C GLY A 30 -36.76 21.50 -1.74
N ASN A 31 -36.17 21.35 -0.56
CA ASN A 31 -35.44 22.42 0.13
C ASN A 31 -33.94 22.09 0.23
N LYS A 32 -33.14 22.60 -0.71
CA LYS A 32 -31.68 22.35 -0.76
C LYS A 32 -30.95 22.82 0.49
N THR A 33 -31.39 23.93 1.09
CA THR A 33 -30.81 24.46 2.33
C THR A 33 -31.10 23.53 3.51
N ALA A 34 -32.33 23.04 3.62
CA ALA A 34 -32.71 22.07 4.65
C ALA A 34 -31.93 20.76 4.49
N LEU A 35 -31.73 20.26 3.27
CA LEU A 35 -30.93 19.07 3.00
C LEU A 35 -29.46 19.21 3.48
N GLN A 36 -28.93 20.42 3.55
CA GLN A 36 -27.55 20.69 4.00
C GLN A 36 -27.41 20.92 5.51
N HIS A 37 -28.45 21.45 6.16
CA HIS A 37 -28.36 21.92 7.54
C HIS A 37 -29.24 21.17 8.54
N GLU A 38 -30.36 20.57 8.10
CA GLU A 38 -31.19 19.77 9.00
C GLU A 38 -30.50 18.45 9.33
N ILE A 39 -30.47 18.10 10.61
CA ILE A 39 -29.81 16.89 11.09
C ILE A 39 -30.78 15.71 10.97
N ALA A 40 -30.34 14.67 10.27
CA ALA A 40 -31.06 13.41 10.18
C ALA A 40 -31.09 12.68 11.54
N PRO A 41 -32.08 11.80 11.79
CA PRO A 41 -32.01 10.89 12.91
C PRO A 41 -30.76 10.01 12.82
N SER A 42 -30.27 9.53 13.96
CA SER A 42 -29.08 8.68 14.05
C SER A 42 -29.18 7.38 13.26
N TRP A 43 -30.42 6.94 12.98
CA TRP A 43 -30.74 5.78 12.18
C TRP A 43 -31.88 6.06 11.22
N VAL A 44 -31.67 5.77 9.94
CA VAL A 44 -32.69 5.85 8.87
C VAL A 44 -32.91 4.45 8.31
N ALA A 45 -34.16 3.99 8.40
CA ALA A 45 -34.58 2.68 7.91
C ALA A 45 -34.89 2.69 6.41
N GLU A 46 -34.56 1.59 5.74
CA GLU A 46 -35.00 1.26 4.38
C GLU A 46 -36.44 0.73 4.39
N PRO A 47 -37.18 0.73 3.25
CA PRO A 47 -36.69 0.84 1.86
C PRO A 47 -37.03 2.14 1.11
N LYS A 48 -37.77 3.08 1.70
CA LYS A 48 -38.29 4.25 0.97
C LYS A 48 -37.20 5.24 0.56
N GLU A 49 -36.13 5.33 1.34
CA GLU A 49 -34.98 6.21 1.11
C GLU A 49 -33.69 5.40 1.24
N ARG A 50 -32.55 6.03 0.92
CA ARG A 50 -31.25 5.44 1.24
C ARG A 50 -31.15 5.28 2.76
N GLY A 51 -30.86 4.07 3.25
CA GLY A 51 -30.75 3.78 4.68
C GLY A 51 -29.33 3.90 5.22
N THR A 52 -29.21 3.96 6.54
CA THR A 52 -27.91 3.94 7.23
C THR A 52 -27.16 2.61 6.99
N MET A 53 -27.89 1.50 6.87
CA MET A 53 -27.31 0.16 6.62
C MET A 53 -26.76 -0.01 5.21
N SER A 54 -27.49 0.39 4.16
CA SER A 54 -26.94 0.36 2.80
C SER A 54 -25.73 1.28 2.66
N LEU A 55 -25.72 2.44 3.32
CA LEU A 55 -24.56 3.33 3.40
C LEU A 55 -23.34 2.63 4.00
N LEU A 56 -23.47 2.03 5.18
CA LEU A 56 -22.41 1.27 5.83
C LEU A 56 -21.92 0.11 4.95
N TYR A 57 -22.84 -0.71 4.46
CA TYR A 57 -22.51 -1.88 3.65
C TYR A 57 -21.83 -1.49 2.34
N SER A 58 -22.40 -0.55 1.59
CA SER A 58 -21.82 -0.10 0.31
C SER A 58 -20.42 0.49 0.50
N CYS A 59 -20.21 1.35 1.50
CA CYS A 59 -18.91 1.99 1.73
C CYS A 59 -17.85 0.99 2.19
N THR A 60 -18.19 0.10 3.13
CA THR A 60 -17.25 -0.90 3.66
C THR A 60 -16.90 -1.98 2.64
N PHE A 61 -17.90 -2.50 1.95
CA PHE A 61 -17.71 -3.53 0.93
C PHE A 61 -16.93 -3.00 -0.26
N THR A 62 -17.25 -1.79 -0.74
CA THR A 62 -16.50 -1.12 -1.81
C THR A 62 -15.05 -0.94 -1.43
N MET A 63 -14.79 -0.38 -0.23
CA MET A 63 -13.43 -0.16 0.25
C MET A 63 -12.64 -1.48 0.37
N PHE A 64 -13.27 -2.52 0.91
CA PHE A 64 -12.64 -3.83 1.03
C PHE A 64 -12.35 -4.45 -0.34
N LEU A 65 -13.33 -4.51 -1.24
CA LEU A 65 -13.17 -5.09 -2.57
C LEU A 65 -12.09 -4.35 -3.36
N CYS A 66 -12.16 -3.02 -3.44
CA CYS A 66 -11.23 -2.26 -4.25
C CYS A 66 -9.78 -2.41 -3.77
N VAL A 67 -9.57 -2.46 -2.45
CA VAL A 67 -8.24 -2.71 -1.87
C VAL A 67 -7.81 -4.16 -2.09
N TYR A 68 -8.69 -5.12 -1.85
CA TYR A 68 -8.39 -6.54 -2.00
C TYR A 68 -7.95 -6.89 -3.43
N THR A 69 -8.64 -6.31 -4.43
CA THR A 69 -8.32 -6.53 -5.84
C THR A 69 -7.09 -5.75 -6.29
N ALA A 70 -6.82 -4.58 -5.70
CA ALA A 70 -5.66 -3.76 -6.07
C ALA A 70 -4.32 -4.28 -5.50
N VAL A 71 -4.33 -5.03 -4.39
CA VAL A 71 -3.10 -5.48 -3.72
C VAL A 71 -2.49 -6.69 -4.43
N HIS A 72 -1.33 -6.49 -5.07
CA HIS A 72 -0.55 -7.55 -5.72
C HIS A 72 0.68 -7.90 -4.87
N LEU A 73 0.74 -9.12 -4.34
CA LEU A 73 1.87 -9.58 -3.52
C LEU A 73 3.11 -9.94 -4.34
N ASN A 74 4.27 -9.88 -3.71
CA ASN A 74 5.51 -10.44 -4.23
C ASN A 74 5.54 -11.97 -4.16
N VAL A 75 6.34 -12.59 -5.02
CA VAL A 75 6.46 -14.06 -5.14
C VAL A 75 6.97 -14.61 -3.81
N PRO A 76 6.33 -15.63 -3.23
CA PRO A 76 6.78 -16.28 -2.00
C PRO A 76 8.08 -17.08 -2.19
N PRO A 77 8.78 -17.46 -1.10
CA PRO A 77 9.91 -18.37 -1.21
C PRO A 77 9.39 -19.75 -1.64
N GLN A 78 10.23 -20.51 -2.34
CA GLN A 78 9.86 -21.84 -2.82
C GLN A 78 9.44 -22.75 -1.65
N GLY A 79 8.33 -23.47 -1.83
CA GLY A 79 7.80 -24.40 -0.82
C GLY A 79 7.03 -23.73 0.33
N GLU A 80 6.72 -22.44 0.24
CA GLU A 80 5.89 -21.78 1.26
C GLU A 80 4.47 -22.39 1.32
N LYS A 81 4.02 -22.73 2.54
CA LYS A 81 2.66 -23.24 2.76
C LYS A 81 1.62 -22.15 2.42
N LYS A 82 0.54 -22.54 1.73
CA LYS A 82 -0.59 -21.66 1.33
C LYS A 82 -1.08 -20.73 2.46
N ARG A 83 -1.12 -21.22 3.71
CA ARG A 83 -1.56 -20.42 4.88
C ARG A 83 -0.72 -19.15 5.06
N TYR A 84 0.60 -19.23 4.88
CA TYR A 84 1.48 -18.07 5.10
C TYR A 84 1.35 -17.05 3.96
N PHE A 85 1.13 -17.53 2.73
CA PHE A 85 0.79 -16.67 1.60
C PHE A 85 -0.49 -15.86 1.87
N TYR A 86 -1.59 -16.52 2.27
CA TYR A 86 -2.85 -15.82 2.54
C TYR A 86 -2.79 -14.93 3.79
N LEU A 87 -2.04 -15.31 4.84
CA LEU A 87 -1.78 -14.43 5.99
C LEU A 87 -1.03 -13.16 5.58
N ARG A 88 -0.06 -13.29 4.67
CA ARG A 88 0.64 -12.14 4.09
C ARG A 88 -0.29 -11.27 3.27
N LYS A 89 -1.19 -11.88 2.47
CA LYS A 89 -2.21 -11.14 1.71
C LYS A 89 -3.13 -10.36 2.63
N ALA A 90 -3.66 -11.01 3.67
CA ALA A 90 -4.50 -10.37 4.68
C ALA A 90 -3.76 -9.22 5.38
N LYS A 91 -2.48 -9.40 5.74
CA LYS A 91 -1.65 -8.34 6.30
C LYS A 91 -1.54 -7.14 5.37
N TRP A 92 -1.25 -7.35 4.08
CA TRP A 92 -1.10 -6.23 3.13
C TRP A 92 -2.42 -5.56 2.79
N VAL A 93 -3.52 -6.32 2.72
CA VAL A 93 -4.87 -5.75 2.60
C VAL A 93 -5.21 -4.88 3.81
N LEU A 94 -4.89 -5.34 5.03
CA LEU A 94 -5.09 -4.55 6.25
C LEU A 94 -4.22 -3.28 6.26
N VAL A 95 -2.96 -3.37 5.81
CA VAL A 95 -2.08 -2.20 5.66
C VAL A 95 -2.66 -1.23 4.63
N ALA A 96 -3.19 -1.72 3.51
CA ALA A 96 -3.80 -0.89 2.49
C ALA A 96 -5.14 -0.24 2.94
N LEU A 97 -5.89 -0.88 3.84
CA LEU A 97 -7.10 -0.31 4.46
C LEU A 97 -6.80 0.76 5.52
N LEU A 98 -5.61 0.76 6.13
CA LEU A 98 -5.22 1.76 7.14
C LEU A 98 -4.33 2.86 6.57
N ALA A 99 -3.46 2.50 5.61
CA ALA A 99 -2.41 3.31 5.03
C ALA A 99 -2.28 3.01 3.53
N PRO A 100 -3.31 3.30 2.71
CA PRO A 100 -3.29 3.03 1.27
C PRO A 100 -2.15 3.77 0.56
N GLU A 101 -1.72 4.92 1.07
CA GLU A 101 -0.61 5.70 0.52
C GLU A 101 0.74 4.97 0.61
N VAL A 102 0.95 4.15 1.65
CA VAL A 102 2.17 3.36 1.82
C VAL A 102 2.21 2.26 0.76
N VAL A 103 1.07 1.61 0.50
CA VAL A 103 0.96 0.56 -0.52
C VAL A 103 0.99 1.15 -1.93
N LEU A 104 0.47 2.36 -2.11
CA LEU A 104 0.63 3.10 -3.35
C LEU A 104 2.10 3.46 -3.63
N TYR A 105 2.83 3.89 -2.59
CA TYR A 105 4.28 4.13 -2.72
C TYR A 105 5.04 2.85 -3.09
N THR A 106 4.72 1.70 -2.49
CA THR A 106 5.36 0.43 -2.86
C THR A 106 5.01 0.04 -4.30
N ALA A 107 3.77 0.28 -4.74
CA ALA A 107 3.37 0.04 -6.12
C ALA A 107 4.18 0.89 -7.12
N TRP A 108 4.34 2.18 -6.81
CA TRP A 108 5.13 3.10 -7.65
C TRP A 108 6.60 2.71 -7.70
N SER A 109 7.18 2.36 -6.56
CA SER A 109 8.59 2.03 -6.46
C SER A 109 8.91 0.74 -7.23
N GLN A 110 8.07 -0.29 -7.10
CA GLN A 110 8.17 -1.52 -7.91
C GLN A 110 7.98 -1.28 -9.41
N TRP A 111 7.05 -0.41 -9.79
CA TRP A 111 6.84 -0.04 -11.20
C TRP A 111 8.06 0.65 -11.79
N ARG A 112 8.69 1.55 -11.02
CA ARG A 112 9.90 2.25 -11.43
C ARG A 112 11.06 1.27 -11.59
N ASP A 113 11.20 0.32 -10.69
CA ASP A 113 12.25 -0.70 -10.74
C ASP A 113 12.08 -1.63 -11.95
N ALA A 114 10.86 -2.08 -12.24
CA ALA A 114 10.55 -2.86 -13.44
C ALA A 114 10.86 -2.07 -14.73
N ARG A 115 10.55 -0.76 -14.76
CA ARG A 115 10.88 0.11 -15.89
C ARG A 115 12.39 0.35 -16.03
N TRP A 116 13.09 0.56 -14.92
CA TRP A 116 14.53 0.71 -14.93
C TRP A 116 15.19 -0.56 -15.48
N LEU A 117 14.71 -1.74 -15.09
CA LEU A 117 15.23 -3.00 -15.62
C LEU A 117 15.05 -3.13 -17.13
N ARG A 118 13.92 -2.65 -17.65
CA ARG A 118 13.60 -2.68 -19.09
C ARG A 118 14.41 -1.68 -19.92
N TYR A 119 14.55 -0.45 -19.43
CA TYR A 119 15.10 0.67 -20.22
C TYR A 119 16.53 1.07 -19.83
N GLY A 120 17.02 0.67 -18.65
CA GLY A 120 18.30 1.10 -18.08
C GLY A 120 19.55 0.40 -18.65
N ARG A 121 19.38 -0.68 -19.43
CA ARG A 121 20.48 -1.50 -19.96
C ARG A 121 21.12 -0.93 -21.22
N SER A 122 21.75 0.24 -21.09
CA SER A 122 22.43 0.91 -22.19
C SER A 122 23.69 0.17 -22.69
N ASP A 123 24.28 -0.67 -21.83
CA ASP A 123 25.53 -1.42 -22.02
C ASP A 123 25.38 -2.76 -22.76
N LEU A 124 24.14 -3.25 -22.96
CA LEU A 124 23.91 -4.52 -23.63
C LEU A 124 24.09 -4.44 -25.16
N SER A 125 24.57 -5.55 -25.74
CA SER A 125 24.62 -5.79 -27.19
C SER A 125 23.25 -5.57 -27.84
N LEU A 126 23.23 -5.12 -29.10
CA LEU A 126 22.00 -4.84 -29.84
C LEU A 126 21.07 -6.07 -29.93
N SER A 127 21.64 -7.27 -30.08
CA SER A 127 20.88 -8.54 -30.08
C SER A 127 20.25 -8.84 -28.72
N ALA A 128 20.94 -8.51 -27.62
CA ALA A 128 20.43 -8.66 -26.26
C ALA A 128 19.36 -7.60 -25.94
N LYS A 129 19.53 -6.36 -26.41
CA LYS A 129 18.49 -5.31 -26.35
C LYS A 129 17.24 -5.72 -27.13
N LYS A 130 17.38 -6.28 -28.33
CA LYS A 130 16.24 -6.77 -29.13
C LYS A 130 15.47 -7.87 -28.40
N ARG A 131 16.16 -8.81 -27.74
CA ARG A 131 15.53 -9.82 -26.86
C ARG A 131 14.85 -9.21 -25.64
N LEU A 132 15.45 -8.21 -24.99
CA LEU A 132 14.81 -7.48 -23.88
C LEU A 132 13.63 -6.60 -24.32
N ILE A 133 13.61 -6.12 -25.56
CA ILE A 133 12.44 -5.40 -26.12
C ILE A 133 11.30 -6.38 -26.38
N GLN A 134 11.61 -7.62 -26.81
CA GLN A 134 10.65 -8.72 -26.87
C GLN A 134 10.19 -9.15 -25.47
N PHE A 135 10.99 -8.88 -24.44
CA PHE A 135 10.67 -9.04 -23.03
C PHE A 135 9.70 -7.93 -22.56
N GLY A 136 8.53 -8.33 -22.08
CA GLY A 136 7.49 -7.42 -21.63
C GLY A 136 7.78 -6.80 -20.26
N LEU A 137 7.01 -5.75 -19.92
CA LEU A 137 7.08 -5.14 -18.57
C LEU A 137 6.65 -6.14 -17.48
N MET A 138 5.75 -7.06 -17.80
CA MET A 138 5.28 -8.11 -16.91
C MET A 138 6.42 -8.98 -16.36
N GLN A 139 7.37 -9.37 -17.21
CA GLN A 139 8.49 -10.18 -16.77
C GLN A 139 9.52 -9.36 -15.98
N CYS A 140 9.71 -8.08 -16.28
CA CYS A 140 10.50 -7.19 -15.43
C CYS A 140 9.87 -7.04 -14.03
N PHE A 141 8.54 -6.95 -13.95
CA PHE A 141 7.82 -7.02 -12.69
C PHE A 141 8.03 -8.35 -11.98
N TYR A 142 8.01 -9.46 -12.72
CA TYR A 142 8.28 -10.79 -12.19
C TYR A 142 9.66 -10.90 -11.54
N VAL A 143 10.70 -10.32 -12.14
CA VAL A 143 12.02 -10.21 -11.51
C VAL A 143 11.98 -9.32 -10.27
N ALA A 144 11.40 -8.11 -10.38
CA ALA A 144 11.34 -7.14 -9.29
C ALA A 144 10.57 -7.66 -8.06
N MET A 145 9.59 -8.54 -8.26
CA MET A 145 8.84 -9.18 -7.18
C MET A 145 9.52 -10.42 -6.59
N GLY A 146 10.75 -10.73 -7.00
CA GLY A 146 11.52 -11.88 -6.52
C GLY A 146 11.17 -13.21 -7.18
N GLY A 147 10.61 -13.17 -8.39
CA GLY A 147 10.20 -14.36 -9.13
C GLY A 147 11.34 -15.19 -9.71
N VAL A 148 12.59 -14.72 -9.65
CA VAL A 148 13.76 -15.45 -10.14
C VAL A 148 14.65 -15.83 -8.98
N VAL A 149 14.87 -17.13 -8.84
CA VAL A 149 15.69 -17.71 -7.77
C VAL A 149 16.83 -18.51 -8.36
N VAL A 150 18.00 -18.39 -7.74
CA VAL A 150 19.21 -19.12 -8.05
C VAL A 150 19.40 -20.22 -7.01
N ASP A 151 19.53 -21.46 -7.48
CA ASP A 151 19.88 -22.60 -6.64
C ASP A 151 21.39 -22.86 -6.73
N PHE A 152 22.10 -22.58 -5.63
CA PHE A 152 23.52 -22.84 -5.48
C PHE A 152 23.82 -24.23 -4.90
N SER A 153 22.80 -25.04 -4.57
CA SER A 153 23.00 -26.39 -4.00
C SER A 153 23.76 -27.31 -4.94
N ALA A 154 23.58 -27.12 -6.24
CA ALA A 154 24.20 -27.89 -7.31
C ALA A 154 25.47 -27.24 -7.89
N VAL A 155 25.86 -26.06 -7.39
CA VAL A 155 27.08 -25.38 -7.84
C VAL A 155 28.27 -26.04 -7.16
N GLU A 156 29.18 -26.62 -7.95
CA GLU A 156 30.36 -27.31 -7.42
C GLU A 156 31.51 -26.37 -7.04
N ASP A 157 31.43 -25.10 -7.45
CA ASP A 157 32.43 -24.06 -7.18
C ASP A 157 32.72 -23.88 -5.69
N GLN A 158 33.96 -24.12 -5.31
CA GLN A 158 34.41 -24.14 -3.91
C GLN A 158 34.36 -22.75 -3.26
N GLU A 159 34.70 -21.72 -4.03
CA GLU A 159 34.68 -20.32 -3.55
C GLU A 159 33.25 -19.85 -3.26
N CYS A 160 32.29 -20.20 -4.12
CA CYS A 160 30.86 -19.98 -3.86
C CYS A 160 30.40 -20.68 -2.58
N LYS A 161 30.76 -21.96 -2.39
CA LYS A 161 30.40 -22.72 -1.18
C LYS A 161 31.00 -22.12 0.10
N GLU A 162 32.26 -21.71 0.06
CA GLU A 162 32.95 -21.07 1.19
C GLU A 162 32.32 -19.73 1.54
N PHE A 163 31.99 -18.90 0.54
CA PHE A 163 31.28 -17.64 0.75
C PHE A 163 29.90 -17.84 1.41
N LEU A 164 29.13 -18.82 0.93
CA LEU A 164 27.83 -19.17 1.50
C LEU A 164 27.95 -19.67 2.95
N SER A 165 28.96 -20.51 3.23
CA SER A 165 29.23 -21.04 4.56
C SER A 165 29.70 -19.96 5.55
N GLU A 166 30.64 -19.10 5.15
CA GLU A 166 31.20 -18.04 6.01
C GLU A 166 30.13 -17.06 6.50
N LYS A 167 29.13 -16.80 5.67
CA LYS A 167 28.03 -15.89 5.98
C LYS A 167 26.79 -16.59 6.58
N GLY A 168 26.82 -17.91 6.74
CA GLY A 168 25.72 -18.71 7.29
C GLY A 168 24.46 -18.66 6.41
N LEU A 169 24.62 -18.63 5.10
CA LEU A 169 23.54 -18.43 4.15
C LEU A 169 23.07 -19.75 3.53
N GLY A 170 21.76 -19.88 3.29
CA GLY A 170 21.18 -21.05 2.62
C GLY A 170 21.57 -21.12 1.14
N SER A 171 21.27 -22.25 0.47
CA SER A 171 21.64 -22.49 -0.92
C SER A 171 20.72 -21.82 -1.97
N MET A 172 19.59 -21.24 -1.55
CA MET A 172 18.58 -20.67 -2.44
C MET A 172 18.46 -19.15 -2.29
N TRP A 173 18.56 -18.43 -3.40
CA TRP A 173 18.70 -16.98 -3.40
C TRP A 173 17.83 -16.28 -4.42
N THR A 174 17.21 -15.17 -4.01
CA THR A 174 16.43 -14.34 -4.93
C THR A 174 17.35 -13.35 -5.63
N LEU A 175 17.26 -13.31 -6.96
CA LEU A 175 18.01 -12.38 -7.78
C LEU A 175 17.31 -11.02 -7.76
N THR A 176 18.02 -9.97 -7.32
CA THR A 176 17.45 -8.61 -7.32
C THR A 176 17.40 -8.03 -8.73
N THR A 177 16.74 -6.89 -8.95
CA THR A 177 16.78 -6.25 -10.27
C THR A 177 18.19 -5.86 -10.68
N ASN A 178 19.04 -5.47 -9.71
CA ASN A 178 20.45 -5.16 -9.95
C ASN A 178 21.23 -6.43 -10.27
N GLY A 179 21.06 -7.50 -9.50
CA GLY A 179 21.68 -8.79 -9.80
C GLY A 179 21.23 -9.37 -11.14
N PHE A 180 19.96 -9.20 -11.51
CA PHE A 180 19.46 -9.60 -12.82
C PHE A 180 20.05 -8.72 -13.93
N HIS A 181 20.24 -7.42 -13.68
CA HIS A 181 20.94 -6.50 -14.57
C HIS A 181 22.39 -6.94 -14.82
N GLU A 182 23.11 -7.23 -13.76
CA GLU A 182 24.52 -7.66 -13.78
C GLU A 182 24.72 -9.05 -14.38
N SER A 183 23.79 -9.99 -14.11
CA SER A 183 23.88 -11.36 -14.62
C SER A 183 23.70 -11.48 -16.14
N ARG A 184 23.27 -10.40 -16.81
CA ARG A 184 23.01 -10.35 -18.27
C ARG A 184 22.06 -11.43 -18.79
N ILE A 185 21.26 -12.05 -17.92
CA ILE A 185 20.21 -12.99 -18.32
C ILE A 185 19.19 -12.23 -19.16
N THR A 186 18.88 -12.74 -20.36
CA THR A 186 17.87 -12.17 -21.28
C THR A 186 16.65 -13.04 -21.46
N ASP A 187 16.72 -14.31 -21.03
CA ASP A 187 15.72 -15.31 -21.37
C ASP A 187 15.07 -15.79 -20.07
N LEU A 188 13.76 -15.53 -19.92
CA LEU A 188 12.94 -16.11 -18.85
C LEU A 188 11.75 -16.82 -19.48
N PRO A 189 11.32 -17.97 -18.92
CA PRO A 189 10.24 -18.75 -19.48
C PRO A 189 8.94 -17.92 -19.54
N CYS A 190 8.37 -17.80 -20.74
CA CYS A 190 7.07 -17.17 -20.98
C CYS A 190 5.94 -18.12 -20.56
N LYS A 191 5.74 -18.33 -19.26
CA LYS A 191 4.49 -18.94 -18.81
C LYS A 191 3.41 -17.87 -18.85
N SER A 192 2.37 -18.09 -19.64
CA SER A 192 1.21 -17.21 -19.76
C SER A 192 0.58 -17.01 -18.37
N ILE A 193 0.88 -15.86 -17.74
CA ILE A 193 0.19 -15.42 -16.52
C ILE A 193 -1.06 -14.70 -17.01
N SER A 194 -2.18 -15.43 -17.06
CA SER A 194 -3.46 -14.87 -17.50
C SER A 194 -4.00 -13.88 -16.49
N ASP A 195 -4.31 -12.69 -16.98
CA ASP A 195 -4.96 -11.59 -16.28
C ASP A 195 -6.41 -11.94 -15.93
N LYS A 196 -6.79 -11.92 -14.66
CA LYS A 196 -8.18 -12.14 -14.22
C LYS A 196 -8.88 -10.81 -14.00
N SER A 197 -9.82 -10.55 -14.91
CA SER A 197 -10.97 -9.63 -14.85
C SER A 197 -10.76 -8.27 -14.20
N LYS A 198 -10.70 -7.27 -15.08
CA LYS A 198 -10.53 -5.84 -14.80
C LYS A 198 -11.87 -5.12 -14.76
N ALA A 199 -12.69 -5.40 -13.76
CA ALA A 199 -13.94 -4.68 -13.58
C ALA A 199 -14.06 -4.19 -12.13
N ASP A 200 -13.80 -2.90 -11.93
CA ASP A 200 -14.53 -2.12 -10.92
C ASP A 200 -14.51 -0.63 -11.31
N VAL A 201 -15.45 -0.28 -12.20
CA VAL A 201 -15.71 1.10 -12.65
C VAL A 201 -16.96 1.68 -11.99
N LEU A 202 -17.81 0.86 -11.37
CA LEU A 202 -19.15 1.27 -10.93
C LEU A 202 -19.19 2.06 -9.62
N ALA A 203 -18.22 1.92 -8.72
CA ALA A 203 -18.20 2.66 -7.46
C ALA A 203 -17.80 4.15 -7.61
N LYS A 204 -17.18 4.54 -8.74
CA LYS A 204 -16.64 5.90 -8.95
C LYS A 204 -17.70 6.91 -9.37
N GLY A 205 -18.77 6.47 -10.02
CA GLY A 205 -19.81 7.37 -10.54
C GLY A 205 -20.70 7.97 -9.44
N LEU A 206 -20.98 7.21 -8.38
CA LEU A 206 -21.98 7.60 -7.38
C LEU A 206 -21.57 8.83 -6.55
N THR A 207 -20.33 8.91 -6.09
CA THR A 207 -19.85 10.00 -5.22
C THR A 207 -19.66 11.31 -5.98
N ILE A 208 -19.20 11.22 -7.24
CA ILE A 208 -19.05 12.37 -8.14
C ILE A 208 -20.42 12.96 -8.49
N SER A 209 -21.40 12.10 -8.81
CA SER A 209 -22.76 12.51 -9.16
C SER A 209 -23.44 13.30 -8.02
N ARG A 210 -23.27 12.85 -6.77
CA ARG A 210 -23.80 13.58 -5.58
C ARG A 210 -23.18 14.95 -5.38
N LYS A 211 -21.88 15.09 -5.67
CA LYS A 211 -21.20 16.38 -5.56
C LYS A 211 -21.69 17.36 -6.63
N ILE A 212 -21.97 16.86 -7.84
CA ILE A 212 -22.54 17.65 -8.95
C ILE A 212 -23.96 18.14 -8.58
N GLU A 213 -24.78 17.31 -7.92
CA GLU A 213 -26.11 17.70 -7.44
C GLU A 213 -26.11 18.58 -6.18
N GLY A 214 -24.95 18.81 -5.55
CA GLY A 214 -24.81 19.62 -4.35
C GLY A 214 -25.32 18.95 -3.06
N LEU A 215 -25.47 17.63 -3.05
CA LEU A 215 -25.86 16.87 -1.88
C LEU A 215 -24.68 16.69 -0.91
N PRO A 216 -24.92 16.72 0.42
CA PRO A 216 -23.86 16.51 1.40
C PRO A 216 -23.32 15.08 1.33
N LEU A 217 -22.02 14.97 1.57
CA LEU A 217 -21.28 13.70 1.66
C LEU A 217 -20.99 13.39 3.13
N THR A 218 -20.98 12.11 3.48
CA THR A 218 -20.53 11.65 4.80
C THR A 218 -19.02 11.58 4.88
N VAL A 219 -18.46 11.63 6.10
CA VAL A 219 -17.02 11.37 6.31
C VAL A 219 -16.65 9.97 5.81
N LEU A 220 -17.54 8.98 6.01
CA LEU A 220 -17.33 7.61 5.54
C LEU A 220 -17.24 7.53 4.01
N GLU A 221 -18.12 8.22 3.27
CA GLU A 221 -18.04 8.26 1.80
C GLU A 221 -16.76 8.93 1.31
N ILE A 222 -16.28 9.99 1.98
CA ILE A 222 -14.99 10.63 1.67
C ILE A 222 -13.85 9.64 1.92
N HIS A 223 -13.87 8.94 3.06
CA HIS A 223 -12.86 7.95 3.40
C HIS A 223 -12.81 6.80 2.38
N THR A 224 -13.97 6.28 1.97
CA THR A 224 -14.08 5.28 0.90
C THR A 224 -13.57 5.83 -0.43
N LEU A 225 -13.89 7.08 -0.79
CA LEU A 225 -13.42 7.70 -2.03
C LEU A 225 -11.89 7.80 -2.08
N VAL A 226 -11.24 8.19 -0.97
CA VAL A 226 -9.77 8.22 -0.89
C VAL A 226 -9.17 6.84 -1.15
N HIS A 227 -9.75 5.78 -0.56
CA HIS A 227 -9.29 4.41 -0.78
C HIS A 227 -9.49 3.96 -2.23
N VAL A 228 -10.64 4.28 -2.83
CA VAL A 228 -10.90 3.99 -4.24
C VAL A 228 -9.86 4.68 -5.12
N VAL A 229 -9.61 5.98 -4.94
CA VAL A 229 -8.61 6.72 -5.73
C VAL A 229 -7.22 6.11 -5.59
N CYS A 230 -6.78 5.80 -4.36
CA CYS A 230 -5.51 5.11 -4.14
C CYS A 230 -5.47 3.74 -4.82
N ALA A 231 -6.54 2.94 -4.73
CA ALA A 231 -6.66 1.65 -5.37
C ALA A 231 -6.55 1.73 -6.90
N LEU A 232 -7.05 2.80 -7.52
CA LEU A 232 -6.89 3.02 -8.95
C LEU A 232 -5.46 3.33 -9.35
N PHE A 233 -4.76 4.16 -8.58
CA PHE A 233 -3.35 4.40 -8.86
C PHE A 233 -2.53 3.12 -8.64
N MET A 234 -2.80 2.36 -7.58
CA MET A 234 -2.19 1.03 -7.36
C MET A 234 -2.43 0.12 -8.56
N TYR A 235 -3.67 0.05 -9.02
CA TYR A 235 -4.06 -0.75 -10.19
C TYR A 235 -3.34 -0.32 -11.47
N VAL A 236 -3.22 0.98 -11.75
CA VAL A 236 -2.50 1.49 -12.93
C VAL A 236 -1.01 1.14 -12.84
N LEU A 237 -0.40 1.31 -11.68
CA LEU A 237 1.03 1.03 -11.47
C LEU A 237 1.34 -0.47 -11.54
N TRP A 238 0.43 -1.31 -11.06
CA TRP A 238 0.54 -2.77 -11.07
C TRP A 238 -0.22 -3.45 -12.21
N PHE A 239 -0.62 -2.72 -13.24
CA PHE A 239 -1.41 -3.26 -14.34
C PHE A 239 -0.72 -4.44 -15.04
N GLU A 240 0.60 -4.37 -15.18
CA GLU A 240 1.45 -5.41 -15.77
C GLU A 240 2.06 -6.34 -14.71
N LYS A 241 1.80 -6.12 -13.41
CA LYS A 241 2.38 -6.94 -12.35
C LYS A 241 1.58 -8.25 -12.21
N PRO A 242 2.24 -9.43 -12.31
CA PRO A 242 1.60 -10.72 -12.07
C PRO A 242 0.86 -10.82 -10.73
N VAL A 243 -0.37 -11.33 -10.76
CA VAL A 243 -1.22 -11.51 -9.57
C VAL A 243 -1.04 -12.90 -8.99
N ASP A 244 -0.89 -12.98 -7.66
CA ASP A 244 -0.91 -14.21 -6.86
C ASP A 244 0.01 -15.35 -7.38
N VAL A 245 1.19 -15.01 -7.89
CA VAL A 245 2.20 -16.00 -8.28
C VAL A 245 2.74 -16.70 -7.04
N ARG A 246 2.70 -18.03 -7.03
CA ARG A 246 2.99 -18.86 -5.85
C ARG A 246 4.35 -19.51 -5.82
N ASP A 247 5.00 -19.61 -6.98
CA ASP A 247 6.28 -20.32 -7.08
C ASP A 247 7.24 -19.47 -7.91
N PRO A 248 8.46 -19.20 -7.41
CA PRO A 248 9.49 -18.58 -8.19
C PRO A 248 10.03 -19.55 -9.24
N THR A 249 10.57 -19.00 -10.32
CA THR A 249 11.30 -19.75 -11.34
C THR A 249 12.73 -19.94 -10.87
N VAL A 250 13.14 -21.19 -10.75
CA VAL A 250 14.53 -21.55 -10.45
C VAL A 250 15.32 -21.60 -11.77
N ILE A 251 16.42 -20.84 -11.85
CA ILE A 251 17.29 -20.88 -13.03
C ILE A 251 18.18 -22.13 -13.04
N LYS A 252 18.57 -22.58 -14.23
CA LYS A 252 19.46 -23.73 -14.40
C LYS A 252 20.86 -23.44 -13.82
N VAL A 253 21.56 -24.50 -13.42
CA VAL A 253 22.90 -24.43 -12.81
C VAL A 253 23.91 -23.71 -13.71
N GLU A 254 23.87 -23.94 -15.03
CA GLU A 254 24.75 -23.26 -15.99
C GLU A 254 24.54 -21.75 -16.02
N ASP A 255 23.29 -21.30 -15.91
CA ASP A 255 22.94 -19.88 -15.86
C ASP A 255 23.25 -19.28 -14.48
N ALA A 256 23.17 -20.08 -13.42
CA ALA A 256 23.59 -19.72 -12.08
C ALA A 256 25.10 -19.44 -12.01
N ILE A 257 25.93 -20.27 -12.65
CA ILE A 257 27.38 -20.07 -12.73
C ILE A 257 27.70 -18.80 -13.53
N LYS A 258 27.08 -18.60 -14.70
CA LYS A 258 27.27 -17.36 -15.48
C LYS A 258 26.84 -16.11 -14.72
N ALA A 259 25.73 -16.20 -13.99
CA ALA A 259 25.26 -15.12 -13.13
C ALA A 259 26.26 -14.85 -12.01
N TRP A 260 26.78 -15.89 -11.36
CA TRP A 260 27.80 -15.80 -10.32
C TRP A 260 29.08 -15.13 -10.85
N ASP A 261 29.60 -15.59 -11.99
CA ASP A 261 30.82 -15.03 -12.59
C ASP A 261 30.64 -13.56 -13.01
N SER A 262 29.48 -13.21 -13.57
CA SER A 262 29.18 -11.83 -13.97
C SER A 262 29.00 -10.92 -12.76
N ILE A 263 28.29 -11.40 -11.73
CA ILE A 263 28.16 -10.69 -10.45
C ILE A 263 29.55 -10.50 -9.86
N LYS A 264 30.37 -11.56 -9.80
CA LYS A 264 31.76 -11.55 -9.33
C LYS A 264 32.66 -10.59 -10.09
N ALA A 265 32.55 -10.52 -11.41
CA ALA A 265 33.29 -9.57 -12.22
C ALA A 265 32.88 -8.11 -11.94
N SER A 266 31.65 -7.88 -11.50
CA SER A 266 31.16 -6.58 -11.03
C SER A 266 31.41 -6.32 -9.52
N LEU A 267 31.94 -7.30 -8.78
CA LEU A 267 32.19 -7.18 -7.34
C LEU A 267 33.45 -6.34 -7.05
N GLY A 268 33.25 -5.18 -6.43
CA GLY A 268 34.27 -4.55 -5.58
C GLY A 268 34.24 -5.13 -4.15
N PRO A 269 35.25 -4.84 -3.30
CA PRO A 269 35.37 -5.42 -1.95
C PRO A 269 34.23 -5.06 -0.98
N ASN A 270 33.33 -4.14 -1.35
CA ASN A 270 32.25 -3.67 -0.50
C ASN A 270 30.86 -3.84 -1.17
N PHE A 271 30.17 -4.88 -0.70
CA PHE A 271 28.71 -4.96 -0.48
C PHE A 271 27.86 -5.80 -1.46
N ALA A 272 26.88 -6.51 -0.85
CA ALA A 272 25.96 -7.48 -1.46
C ALA A 272 24.52 -6.92 -1.61
N PRO A 273 24.17 -6.32 -2.75
CA PRO A 273 22.78 -6.04 -3.13
C PRO A 273 22.28 -6.90 -4.30
N SER A 274 23.14 -7.65 -4.99
CA SER A 274 22.79 -8.42 -6.21
C SER A 274 22.10 -9.74 -5.90
N LEU A 275 22.41 -10.33 -4.74
CA LEU A 275 21.81 -11.55 -4.18
C LEU A 275 21.41 -11.24 -2.72
N ILE A 276 20.14 -11.45 -2.37
CA ILE A 276 19.63 -11.17 -1.02
C ILE A 276 18.87 -12.41 -0.48
N PRO A 277 19.00 -12.75 0.82
CA PRO A 277 18.12 -13.74 1.43
C PRO A 277 16.68 -13.30 1.26
N TYR A 278 15.84 -14.19 0.73
CA TYR A 278 14.46 -13.87 0.37
C TYR A 278 13.75 -13.11 1.50
N ALA A 279 13.19 -11.94 1.17
CA ALA A 279 12.44 -11.15 2.12
C ALA A 279 11.17 -10.57 1.43
N PRO A 280 9.98 -11.06 1.81
CA PRO A 280 8.75 -10.73 1.11
C PRO A 280 8.38 -9.25 1.21
N ASN A 281 8.07 -8.62 0.07
CA ASN A 281 7.42 -7.31 -0.02
C ASN A 281 8.16 -6.13 0.62
N LEU A 282 9.47 -6.22 0.87
CA LEU A 282 10.29 -5.03 0.99
C LEU A 282 10.81 -4.65 -0.39
N ASP A 283 10.83 -3.37 -0.68
CA ASP A 283 11.46 -2.84 -1.88
C ASP A 283 12.97 -2.74 -1.63
N TYR A 284 13.76 -3.57 -2.32
CA TYR A 284 15.19 -3.73 -2.04
C TYR A 284 16.09 -2.80 -2.85
N ASN A 285 15.57 -2.04 -3.83
CA ASN A 285 16.35 -1.01 -4.52
C ASN A 285 16.13 0.37 -3.92
N VAL A 286 16.67 0.53 -2.71
CA VAL A 286 16.75 1.82 -2.02
C VAL A 286 17.98 2.63 -2.48
N TYR A 287 18.81 2.12 -3.39
CA TYR A 287 20.06 2.77 -3.80
C TYR A 287 19.96 3.37 -5.20
N GLY A 288 19.45 4.60 -5.27
CA GLY A 288 19.63 5.38 -6.50
C GLY A 288 19.09 6.80 -6.44
N LYS A 289 17.90 7.03 -5.88
CA LYS A 289 17.27 8.37 -5.83
C LYS A 289 16.48 8.60 -4.54
N LYS A 290 17.20 8.42 -3.43
CA LYS A 290 16.72 8.44 -2.05
C LYS A 290 15.87 9.69 -1.70
N LYS A 291 16.27 10.89 -2.16
CA LYS A 291 15.55 12.15 -1.89
C LYS A 291 14.19 12.24 -2.60
N GLN A 292 14.10 11.84 -3.86
CA GLN A 292 12.85 11.90 -4.64
C GLN A 292 11.79 10.94 -4.10
N GLN A 293 12.23 9.75 -3.65
CA GLN A 293 11.36 8.75 -3.02
C GLN A 293 10.75 9.27 -1.73
N ALA A 294 11.56 9.88 -0.85
CA ALA A 294 11.09 10.47 0.39
C ALA A 294 10.09 11.61 0.14
N ILE A 295 10.38 12.49 -0.82
CA ILE A 295 9.47 13.59 -1.20
C ILE A 295 8.13 13.05 -1.69
N LEU A 296 8.12 12.02 -2.54
CA LEU A 296 6.88 11.42 -3.02
C LEU A 296 6.05 10.83 -1.88
N LEU A 297 6.68 10.07 -0.98
CA LEU A 297 5.98 9.48 0.16
C LEU A 297 5.38 10.56 1.07
N VAL A 298 6.13 11.62 1.35
CA VAL A 298 5.64 12.79 2.10
C VAL A 298 4.44 13.42 1.40
N ALA A 299 4.52 13.62 0.07
CA ALA A 299 3.44 14.20 -0.72
C ALA A 299 2.18 13.32 -0.70
N LEU A 300 2.31 12.01 -0.82
CA LEU A 300 1.19 11.07 -0.75
C LEU A 300 0.52 11.08 0.63
N CYS A 301 1.32 11.11 1.71
CA CYS A 301 0.80 11.23 3.08
C CYS A 301 0.08 12.56 3.33
N ALA A 302 0.66 13.67 2.85
CA ALA A 302 0.07 15.00 2.96
C ALA A 302 -1.25 15.08 2.16
N ALA A 303 -1.29 14.51 0.95
CA ALA A 303 -2.51 14.43 0.15
C ALA A 303 -3.60 13.62 0.86
N TYR A 304 -3.27 12.45 1.41
CA TYR A 304 -4.22 11.64 2.19
C TYR A 304 -4.78 12.41 3.38
N GLY A 305 -3.91 13.02 4.20
CA GLY A 305 -4.32 13.81 5.36
C GLY A 305 -5.13 15.05 4.97
N GLY A 306 -4.75 15.72 3.88
CA GLY A 306 -5.42 16.91 3.36
C GLY A 306 -6.85 16.65 2.90
N VAL A 307 -7.14 15.51 2.27
CA VAL A 307 -8.52 15.17 1.87
C VAL A 307 -9.42 14.98 3.10
N HIS A 308 -8.92 14.34 4.17
CA HIS A 308 -9.69 14.21 5.41
C HIS A 308 -9.84 15.56 6.12
N LEU A 309 -8.79 16.40 6.07
CA LEU A 309 -8.83 17.76 6.60
C LEU A 309 -9.88 18.63 5.88
N ALA A 310 -10.18 18.37 4.60
CA ALA A 310 -11.25 19.08 3.89
C ALA A 310 -12.64 18.91 4.55
N ALA A 311 -12.84 17.84 5.33
CA ALA A 311 -14.03 17.64 6.16
C ALA A 311 -13.94 18.31 7.56
N TRP A 312 -13.13 19.38 7.70
CA TRP A 312 -12.87 20.08 8.98
C TRP A 312 -14.13 20.56 9.71
N ASN A 313 -15.14 20.97 8.94
CA ASN A 313 -16.37 21.56 9.45
C ASN A 313 -17.53 20.57 9.57
N PHE A 314 -17.33 19.30 9.23
CA PHE A 314 -18.39 18.30 9.27
C PHE A 314 -18.95 18.14 10.68
N GLU A 315 -20.20 17.69 10.74
CA GLU A 315 -20.90 17.45 11.99
C GLU A 315 -20.41 16.15 12.65
N PHE A 316 -20.28 16.19 13.97
CA PHE A 316 -19.98 15.03 14.80
C PHE A 316 -20.94 15.03 16.00
N PRO A 317 -21.26 13.86 16.59
CA PRO A 317 -22.22 13.77 17.69
C PRO A 317 -21.82 14.65 18.88
N THR A 318 -20.53 14.73 19.19
CA THR A 318 -20.00 15.57 20.27
C THR A 318 -18.86 16.50 19.81
N ASN A 319 -18.65 17.59 20.56
CA ASN A 319 -17.49 18.48 20.35
C ASN A 319 -16.15 17.77 20.59
N ALA A 320 -16.12 16.82 21.53
CA ALA A 320 -14.94 16.00 21.81
C ALA A 320 -14.57 15.13 20.60
N GLU A 321 -15.56 14.48 19.97
CA GLU A 321 -15.36 13.70 18.74
C GLU A 321 -14.89 14.56 17.58
N LYS A 322 -15.48 15.76 17.40
CA LYS A 322 -15.02 16.72 16.38
C LYS A 322 -13.58 17.16 16.62
N LEU A 323 -13.19 17.37 17.88
CA LEU A 323 -11.83 17.73 18.25
C LEU A 323 -10.85 16.57 17.98
N ILE A 324 -11.21 15.34 18.37
CA ILE A 324 -10.42 14.14 18.10
C ILE A 324 -10.19 13.98 16.60
N TRP A 325 -11.24 14.14 15.78
CA TRP A 325 -11.15 14.14 14.32
C TRP A 325 -10.11 15.14 13.80
N ARG A 326 -10.20 16.40 14.23
CA ARG A 326 -9.30 17.48 13.80
C ARG A 326 -7.85 17.23 14.18
N ILE A 327 -7.60 16.85 15.43
CA ILE A 327 -6.26 16.49 15.92
C ILE A 327 -5.70 15.32 15.10
N THR A 328 -6.51 14.28 14.87
CA THR A 328 -6.08 13.09 14.12
C THR A 328 -5.76 13.41 12.66
N CYS A 329 -6.51 14.31 12.02
CA CYS A 329 -6.22 14.77 10.65
C CYS A 329 -4.86 15.48 10.58
N ILE A 330 -4.57 16.37 11.54
CA ILE A 330 -3.29 17.09 11.61
C ILE A 330 -2.14 16.12 11.86
N ILE A 331 -2.29 15.19 12.80
CA ILE A 331 -1.29 14.15 13.08
C ILE A 331 -1.03 13.30 11.83
N THR A 332 -2.09 12.94 11.09
CA THR A 332 -1.96 12.15 9.86
C THR A 332 -1.25 12.93 8.75
N MET A 333 -1.51 14.23 8.63
CA MET A 333 -0.87 15.08 7.61
C MET A 333 0.60 15.37 7.93
N VAL A 334 0.92 15.75 9.18
CA VAL A 334 2.25 16.21 9.59
C VAL A 334 3.11 15.07 10.13
N GLY A 335 2.57 14.25 11.02
CA GLY A 335 3.30 13.20 11.73
C GLY A 335 3.87 12.16 10.76
N THR A 336 3.10 11.75 9.75
CA THR A 336 3.51 10.69 8.81
C THR A 336 4.71 11.08 7.94
N ALA A 337 4.72 12.31 7.42
CA ALA A 337 5.80 12.84 6.60
C ALA A 337 7.13 12.90 7.37
N VAL A 338 7.07 13.39 8.62
CA VAL A 338 8.23 13.55 9.50
C VAL A 338 8.77 12.18 9.94
N SER A 339 7.90 11.25 10.29
CA SER A 339 8.26 9.90 10.74
C SER A 339 9.07 9.13 9.71
N TRP A 340 8.59 9.11 8.46
CA TRP A 340 9.25 8.39 7.37
C TRP A 340 10.53 9.08 6.91
N TYR A 341 10.57 10.42 6.94
CA TYR A 341 11.79 11.17 6.66
C TYR A 341 12.88 10.92 7.70
N ILE A 342 12.53 10.85 8.99
CA ILE A 342 13.46 10.52 10.07
C ILE A 342 13.98 9.07 9.92
N LEU A 343 13.11 8.10 9.63
CA LEU A 343 13.50 6.72 9.38
C LEU A 343 14.44 6.60 8.17
N TYR A 344 14.13 7.33 7.11
CA TYR A 344 14.95 7.42 5.91
C TYR A 344 16.34 8.02 6.20
N LEU A 345 16.42 9.14 6.92
CA LEU A 345 17.70 9.73 7.32
C LEU A 345 18.50 8.81 8.22
N TYR A 346 17.84 8.11 9.15
CA TYR A 346 18.47 7.15 10.04
C TYR A 346 19.03 5.93 9.31
N THR A 347 18.29 5.36 8.35
CA THR A 347 18.80 4.24 7.53
C THR A 347 20.00 4.67 6.67
N ILE A 348 20.00 5.89 6.14
CA ILE A 348 21.17 6.45 5.44
C ILE A 348 22.34 6.63 6.39
N TYR A 349 22.12 7.22 7.56
CA TYR A 349 23.15 7.43 8.58
C TYR A 349 23.79 6.10 9.04
N VAL A 350 22.97 5.09 9.35
CA VAL A 350 23.46 3.78 9.79
C VAL A 350 24.24 3.06 8.69
N VAL A 351 23.77 3.12 7.44
CA VAL A 351 24.47 2.53 6.29
C VAL A 351 25.77 3.28 6.00
N HIS A 352 25.75 4.61 5.98
CA HIS A 352 26.93 5.43 5.69
C HIS A 352 28.01 5.28 6.77
N LEU A 353 27.61 5.20 8.04
CA LEU A 353 28.53 4.88 9.13
C LEU A 353 29.04 3.44 9.10
N ARG A 354 28.23 2.49 8.60
CA ARG A 354 28.67 1.11 8.36
C ARG A 354 29.74 1.03 7.27
N ASP A 355 29.68 1.94 6.30
CA ASP A 355 30.60 2.02 5.17
C ASP A 355 31.93 2.72 5.55
N GLN A 356 31.86 3.80 6.33
CA GLN A 356 33.05 4.61 6.68
C GLN A 356 33.89 4.04 7.83
N SER A 357 33.36 3.14 8.66
CA SER A 357 33.96 2.88 9.99
C SER A 357 33.79 1.44 10.48
N ARG A 358 34.44 0.48 9.80
CA ARG A 358 34.66 -0.86 10.37
C ARG A 358 35.71 -0.89 11.49
N GLY A 359 36.67 0.05 11.53
CA GLY A 359 37.74 0.04 12.54
C GLY A 359 37.50 0.93 13.78
N LEU A 360 36.90 2.12 13.60
CA LEU A 360 36.85 3.14 14.67
C LEU A 360 35.57 3.08 15.53
N LEU A 361 34.45 2.60 14.97
CA LEU A 361 33.14 2.56 15.65
C LEU A 361 32.98 1.37 16.61
N GLU A 362 33.74 0.29 16.42
CA GLU A 362 33.76 -0.85 17.35
C GLU A 362 34.57 -0.54 18.62
N MET A 363 35.57 0.35 18.54
CA MET A 363 36.41 0.71 19.69
C MET A 363 35.74 1.64 20.71
N LEU A 364 34.67 2.36 20.34
CA LEU A 364 34.09 3.41 21.20
C LEU A 364 32.80 3.02 21.94
N GLY A 365 32.21 1.84 21.74
CA GLY A 365 31.05 1.34 22.51
C GLY A 365 29.74 2.15 22.44
N GLU A 366 29.76 3.43 22.05
CA GLU A 366 28.62 4.35 22.00
C GLU A 366 27.65 4.09 20.83
N SER A 367 28.13 3.42 19.77
CA SER A 367 27.41 3.18 18.50
C SER A 367 26.09 2.41 18.70
N ASN A 368 26.07 1.44 19.61
CA ASN A 368 24.90 0.58 19.83
C ASN A 368 23.79 1.29 20.62
N HIS A 369 24.13 2.24 21.50
CA HIS A 369 23.13 2.94 22.32
C HIS A 369 22.32 3.95 21.49
N ARG A 370 22.99 4.80 20.70
CA ARG A 370 22.32 5.74 19.79
C ARG A 370 21.44 5.01 18.77
N ARG A 371 21.89 3.85 18.27
CA ARG A 371 21.09 3.02 17.37
C ARG A 371 19.83 2.48 18.04
N LYS A 372 19.95 1.94 19.26
CA LYS A 372 18.80 1.45 20.04
C LYS A 372 17.79 2.56 20.33
N ILE A 373 18.25 3.74 20.75
CA ILE A 373 17.38 4.91 20.99
C ILE A 373 16.61 5.26 19.71
N ALA A 374 17.27 5.39 18.57
CA ALA A 374 16.61 5.74 17.33
C ALA A 374 15.58 4.69 16.87
N MET A 375 15.85 3.39 17.06
CA MET A 375 14.87 2.33 16.79
C MET A 375 13.66 2.43 17.72
N ILE A 376 13.87 2.71 19.01
CA ILE A 376 12.78 2.90 19.98
C ILE A 376 11.93 4.11 19.61
N VAL A 377 12.57 5.26 19.31
CA VAL A 377 11.88 6.48 18.87
C VAL A 377 11.06 6.21 17.61
N THR A 378 11.66 5.54 16.62
CA THR A 378 10.97 5.15 15.37
C THR A 378 9.76 4.26 15.66
N ALA A 379 9.90 3.27 16.54
CA ALA A 379 8.83 2.35 16.89
C ALA A 379 7.66 3.09 17.59
N ILE A 380 7.97 3.98 18.53
CA ILE A 380 6.98 4.81 19.24
C ILE A 380 6.23 5.70 18.25
N VAL A 381 6.96 6.40 17.37
CA VAL A 381 6.38 7.27 16.36
C VAL A 381 5.49 6.48 15.38
N SER A 382 5.95 5.31 14.95
CA SER A 382 5.16 4.41 14.08
C SER A 382 3.90 3.89 14.78
N LEU A 383 3.97 3.63 16.09
CA LEU A 383 2.81 3.24 16.88
C LEU A 383 1.77 4.35 16.93
N PHE A 384 2.17 5.58 17.23
CA PHE A 384 1.25 6.73 17.23
C PHE A 384 0.62 6.98 15.87
N PHE A 385 1.37 6.76 14.78
CA PHE A 385 0.84 6.82 13.43
C PHE A 385 -0.25 5.77 13.20
N ILE A 386 0.02 4.50 13.53
CA ILE A 386 -0.95 3.42 13.37
C ILE A 386 -2.22 3.71 14.19
N LEU A 387 -2.06 4.22 15.42
CA LEU A 387 -3.18 4.64 16.27
C LEU A 387 -3.98 5.77 15.63
N ALA A 388 -3.32 6.80 15.09
CA ALA A 388 -4.00 7.88 14.38
C ALA A 388 -4.80 7.36 13.16
N ARG A 389 -4.26 6.39 12.41
CA ARG A 389 -4.97 5.74 11.29
C ARG A 389 -6.18 4.92 11.72
N ILE A 390 -6.07 4.23 12.84
CA ILE A 390 -7.21 3.53 13.41
C ILE A 390 -8.29 4.54 13.84
N VAL A 391 -7.90 5.61 14.53
CA VAL A 391 -8.84 6.65 14.99
C VAL A 391 -9.53 7.32 13.81
N ILE A 392 -8.83 7.75 12.76
CA ILE A 392 -9.46 8.42 11.60
C ILE A 392 -10.47 7.49 10.91
N THR A 393 -10.16 6.20 10.83
CA THR A 393 -11.04 5.18 10.26
C THR A 393 -12.29 5.02 11.13
N ILE A 394 -12.13 4.81 12.45
CA ILE A 394 -13.25 4.67 13.40
C ILE A 394 -14.14 5.92 13.41
N MET A 395 -13.54 7.11 13.43
CA MET A 395 -14.26 8.38 13.45
C MET A 395 -15.12 8.57 12.19
N SER A 396 -14.68 8.03 11.05
CA SER A 396 -15.45 8.06 9.80
C SER A 396 -16.78 7.31 9.96
N PHE A 397 -16.81 6.19 10.68
CA PHE A 397 -18.03 5.46 11.02
C PHE A 397 -18.87 6.19 12.07
N ILE A 398 -18.24 6.67 13.14
CA ILE A 398 -18.92 7.34 14.25
C ILE A 398 -19.68 8.59 13.77
N SER A 399 -19.13 9.30 12.78
CA SER A 399 -19.74 10.50 12.21
C SER A 399 -21.15 10.28 11.66
N LEU A 400 -21.49 9.05 11.21
CA LEU A 400 -22.82 8.74 10.66
C LEU A 400 -23.96 8.93 11.65
N ARG A 401 -23.67 8.91 12.95
CA ARG A 401 -24.67 9.16 14.00
C ARG A 401 -25.23 10.58 13.99
N LYS A 402 -24.53 11.53 13.35
CA LYS A 402 -24.98 12.92 13.20
C LYS A 402 -24.56 13.46 11.83
N VAL A 403 -25.47 13.37 10.87
CA VAL A 403 -25.24 13.82 9.47
C VAL A 403 -26.41 14.68 8.97
N PRO A 404 -26.18 15.53 7.96
CA PRO A 404 -27.26 16.27 7.32
C PRO A 404 -28.28 15.35 6.63
N ALA A 405 -29.55 15.78 6.57
CA ALA A 405 -30.65 15.05 5.96
C ALA A 405 -30.40 14.64 4.51
N GLY A 406 -29.72 15.49 3.73
CA GLY A 406 -29.41 15.25 2.33
C GLY A 406 -28.48 14.06 2.06
N VAL A 407 -27.82 13.50 3.09
CA VAL A 407 -27.05 12.26 2.97
C VAL A 407 -27.93 11.08 2.53
N TYR A 408 -29.18 11.07 3.00
CA TYR A 408 -30.14 10.01 2.75
C TYR A 408 -31.03 10.26 1.53
N ALA A 409 -30.98 11.48 0.96
CA ALA A 409 -31.63 11.78 -0.31
C ALA A 409 -30.96 11.02 -1.46
N THR A 410 -31.76 10.42 -2.34
CA THR A 410 -31.30 9.71 -3.52
C THR A 410 -30.99 10.69 -4.66
N VAL A 411 -30.01 10.32 -5.49
CA VAL A 411 -29.62 11.06 -6.70
C VAL A 411 -30.72 10.87 -7.73
N GLN A 412 -31.26 11.96 -8.30
CA GLN A 412 -32.25 11.86 -9.36
C GLN A 412 -31.52 11.71 -10.69
N TRP A 413 -31.21 10.46 -11.06
CA TRP A 413 -30.49 10.14 -12.29
C TRP A 413 -31.10 10.75 -13.56
N ASN A 414 -32.40 11.01 -13.57
CA ASN A 414 -33.09 11.67 -14.68
C ASN A 414 -32.53 13.08 -14.94
N ASP A 415 -32.10 13.82 -13.91
CA ASP A 415 -31.55 15.17 -14.04
C ASP A 415 -30.09 15.19 -14.54
N LEU A 416 -29.39 14.05 -14.47
CA LEU A 416 -27.99 13.90 -14.89
C LEU A 416 -27.84 13.44 -16.35
N ILE A 417 -28.89 12.87 -16.94
CA ILE A 417 -28.89 12.42 -18.32
C ILE A 417 -29.40 13.57 -19.18
N PRO A 418 -28.61 14.12 -20.12
CA PRO A 418 -29.09 15.18 -21.00
C PRO A 418 -30.30 14.67 -21.79
N HIS A 419 -31.45 15.32 -21.58
CA HIS A 419 -32.64 15.10 -22.39
C HIS A 419 -32.42 15.81 -23.73
N PHE A 420 -32.36 15.03 -24.81
CA PHE A 420 -32.28 15.53 -26.19
C PHE A 420 -33.67 15.64 -26.81
#